data_AF-A0A9E2II25-F1
#
_entry.id   AF-A0A9E2II25-F1
#
_cell.length_a   1.000
_cell.length_b   1.000
_cell.length_c   1.000
_cell.angle_alpha   90.00
_cell.angle_beta   90.00
_cell.angle_gamma   90.00
#
_symmetry.space_group_name_H-M   'P 1'
#
loop_
_entity.id
_entity.type
_entity.pdbx_description
1 polymer ?
#
loop_
_entity_poly.entity_id
_entity_poly.type
_entity_poly.pdbx_seq_one_letter_code
_entity_poly.pdbx_strand_id
1 'polypeptide(L)' 'MALRKNFPKDKFQILDPAIRWFPADEDLRKEGYEKLLPPFVPELREKVAEWRKNNYESASETSKA' A
#
# COMPACT_ATOMS: atom_id res chain seq x y z
N MET A 1 -14.46 0.98 -12.77
CA MET A 1 -13.54 1.24 -11.64
C MET A 1 -12.48 0.15 -11.66
N ALA A 2 -11.31 0.45 -12.20
CA ALA A 2 -10.29 -0.56 -12.48
C ALA A 2 -9.38 -0.73 -11.26
N LEU A 3 -9.58 -1.80 -10.49
CA LEU A 3 -8.51 -2.34 -9.66
C LEU A 3 -7.40 -2.84 -10.59
N ARG A 4 -6.13 -2.66 -10.20
CA ARG A 4 -5.01 -3.22 -10.98
C ARG A 4 -5.23 -4.71 -11.22
N LYS A 5 -4.81 -5.21 -12.39
CA LYS A 5 -4.87 -6.65 -12.72
C LYS A 5 -4.14 -7.53 -11.70
N ASN A 6 -3.08 -6.97 -11.10
CA ASN A 6 -2.23 -7.65 -10.11
C ASN A 6 -2.72 -7.43 -8.67
N PHE A 7 -3.93 -6.93 -8.47
CA PHE A 7 -4.47 -6.77 -7.13
C PHE A 7 -4.65 -8.15 -6.48
N PRO A 8 -4.06 -8.39 -5.29
CA PRO A 8 -4.09 -9.69 -4.66
C PRO A 8 -5.52 -10.10 -4.32
N LYS A 9 -5.83 -11.39 -4.50
CA LYS A 9 -7.13 -11.97 -4.13
C LYS A 9 -7.15 -12.43 -2.67
N ASP A 10 -5.98 -12.74 -2.12
CA ASP A 10 -5.82 -13.07 -0.72
C ASP A 10 -5.90 -11.80 0.12
N LYS A 11 -6.76 -11.83 1.14
CA LYS A 11 -7.03 -10.72 2.05
C LYS A 11 -5.90 -10.52 3.06
N PHE A 12 -5.12 -11.55 3.34
CA PHE A 12 -4.03 -11.53 4.31
C PHE A 12 -2.68 -11.22 3.67
N GLN A 13 -2.60 -11.22 2.34
CA GLN A 13 -1.37 -10.88 1.64
C GLN A 13 -1.00 -9.41 1.88
N ILE A 14 0.27 -9.18 2.21
CA ILE A 14 0.81 -7.83 2.32
C ILE A 14 0.76 -7.16 0.94
N LEU A 15 -0.10 -6.15 0.82
CA LEU A 15 -0.30 -5.40 -0.42
C LEU A 15 0.90 -4.49 -0.73
N ASP A 16 1.39 -4.55 -1.96
CA ASP A 16 2.39 -3.63 -2.49
C ASP A 16 1.85 -2.18 -2.50
N PRO A 17 2.56 -1.19 -1.89
CA PRO A 17 2.22 0.23 -1.97
C PRO A 17 1.97 0.76 -3.40
N ALA A 18 2.64 0.19 -4.41
CA ALA A 18 2.46 0.54 -5.82
C ALA A 18 1.14 0.00 -6.40
N ILE A 19 0.54 -1.02 -5.79
CA ILE A 19 -0.73 -1.62 -6.22
C ILE A 19 -1.86 -1.03 -5.38
N ARG A 20 -2.36 0.14 -5.81
CA ARG A 20 -3.46 0.85 -5.15
C ARG A 20 -4.47 1.32 -6.17
N TRP A 21 -5.71 1.42 -5.71
CA TRP A 21 -6.78 2.06 -6.47
C TRP A 21 -6.37 3.50 -6.85
N PHE A 22 -6.67 3.86 -8.10
CA PHE A 22 -6.40 5.17 -8.67
C PHE A 22 -7.61 5.57 -9.52
N PRO A 23 -8.11 6.81 -9.43
CA PRO A 23 -9.34 7.23 -10.10
C PRO A 23 -9.20 7.49 -11.60
N ALA A 24 -7.98 7.49 -12.16
CA ALA A 24 -7.70 7.76 -13.57
C ALA A 24 -6.86 6.64 -14.21
N ASP A 25 -6.45 6.82 -15.46
CA ASP A 25 -5.58 5.86 -16.15
C ASP A 25 -4.21 5.74 -15.47
N GLU A 26 -3.64 4.54 -15.50
CA GLU A 26 -2.38 4.22 -14.82
C GLU A 26 -1.19 5.03 -15.34
N ASP A 27 -1.23 5.48 -16.60
CA ASP A 27 -0.18 6.33 -17.17
C ASP A 27 -0.12 7.71 -16.48
N LEU A 28 -1.25 8.22 -16.00
CA LEU A 28 -1.34 9.50 -15.26
C LEU A 28 -0.90 9.38 -13.79
N ARG A 29 -0.63 8.16 -13.31
CA ARG A 29 -0.26 7.91 -11.92
C ARG A 29 1.08 8.55 -11.56
N LYS A 30 2.05 8.58 -12.49
CA LYS A 30 3.39 9.14 -12.21
C LYS A 30 3.35 10.65 -11.91
N GLU A 31 2.39 11.38 -12.46
CA GLU A 31 2.34 12.84 -12.37
C GLU A 31 1.31 13.36 -11.35
N GLY A 32 0.25 12.58 -11.09
CA GLY A 32 -0.88 13.01 -10.27
C GLY A 32 -1.03 12.31 -8.92
N TYR A 33 -0.40 11.15 -8.72
CA TYR A 33 -0.68 10.31 -7.54
C TYR A 33 -0.33 10.98 -6.21
N GLU A 34 0.80 11.65 -6.12
CA GLU A 34 1.21 12.36 -4.89
C GLU A 34 0.32 13.56 -4.59
N LYS A 35 -0.19 14.25 -5.62
CA LYS A 35 -1.08 15.41 -5.46
C LYS A 35 -2.48 15.04 -4.98
N LEU A 36 -2.91 13.80 -5.21
CA LEU A 36 -4.22 13.29 -4.78
C LEU A 36 -4.20 12.75 -3.36
N LEU A 37 -3.02 12.50 -2.79
CA LEU A 37 -2.89 11.94 -1.47
C LEU A 37 -2.57 13.03 -0.44
N PRO A 38 -3.08 12.89 0.81
CA PRO A 38 -2.62 13.73 1.90
C PRO A 38 -1.09 13.64 2.06
N PRO A 39 -0.46 14.69 2.62
CA PRO A 39 0.97 14.69 2.87
C PRO A 39 1.39 13.45 3.69
N PHE A 40 2.59 12.93 3.41
CA PHE A 40 3.20 11.75 4.03
C PHE A 40 2.51 10.40 3.80
N VAL A 41 1.33 10.35 3.18
CA VAL A 41 0.65 9.07 2.89
C VAL A 41 1.47 8.15 1.97
N PRO A 42 2.16 8.64 0.91
CA PRO A 42 3.04 7.79 0.11
C PRO A 42 4.15 7.14 0.94
N GLU A 43 4.89 7.94 1.71
CA GLU A 43 5.99 7.49 2.56
C GLU A 43 5.54 6.53 3.68
N LEU A 44 4.42 6.85 4.33
CA LEU A 44 3.83 5.97 5.35
C LEU A 44 3.48 4.60 4.80
N ARG A 45 2.98 4.51 3.56
CA ARG A 45 2.65 3.22 2.94
C ARG A 45 3.89 2.36 2.74
N GLU A 46 5.01 2.96 2.36
CA GLU A 46 6.29 2.26 2.19
C GLU A 46 6.80 1.75 3.54
N LYS A 47 6.88 2.62 4.55
CA LYS A 47 7.29 2.27 5.91
C LYS A 47 6.42 1.19 6.54
N VAL A 48 5.10 1.25 6.35
CA VAL A 48 4.18 0.21 6.84
C VAL A 48 4.38 -1.10 6.10
N ALA A 49 4.62 -1.08 4.79
CA ALA A 49 4.90 -2.29 4.04
C ALA A 49 6.21 -2.96 4.48
N GLU A 50 7.25 -2.17 4.74
CA GLU A 50 8.52 -2.64 5.32
C GLU A 50 8.31 -3.23 6.73
N TRP A 51 7.63 -2.52 7.61
CA TRP A 51 7.32 -3.00 8.95
C TRP A 51 6.55 -4.34 8.96
N ARG A 52 5.60 -4.51 8.04
CA ARG A 52 4.88 -5.79 7.86
C ARG A 52 5.78 -6.90 7.32
N LYS A 53 6.70 -6.59 6.41
CA LYS A 53 7.72 -7.55 5.93
C LYS A 53 8.67 -7.96 7.04
N ASN A 54 8.96 -7.07 7.98
CA ASN A 54 9.79 -7.33 9.17
C ASN A 54 9.01 -8.05 10.29
N ASN A 55 7.96 -8.81 9.93
CA ASN A 55 7.14 -9.58 10.85
C ASN A 55 6.60 -8.77 12.05
N TYR A 56 6.16 -7.54 11.78
CA TYR A 56 5.56 -6.65 12.78
C TYR A 56 6.51 -6.39 13.96
N GLU A 57 7.76 -6.05 13.65
CA GLU A 57 8.79 -5.77 14.65
C GLU A 57 8.31 -4.76 15.70
N SER A 58 8.63 -5.00 16.97
CA SER A 58 8.17 -4.20 18.12
C SER A 58 6.67 -4.27 18.44
N ALA A 59 5.85 -5.02 17.69
CA ALA A 59 4.48 -5.32 18.11
C ALA A 59 4.47 -6.26 19.33
N SER A 60 3.44 -6.15 20.17
CA SER A 60 3.23 -7.10 21.28
C SER A 60 2.91 -8.49 20.74
N GLU A 61 3.23 -9.53 21.51
CA GLU A 61 2.97 -10.92 21.12
C GLU A 61 1.47 -11.18 20.90
N THR A 62 0.59 -10.54 21.67
CA THR A 62 -0.87 -10.60 21.46
C THR A 62 -1.30 -10.02 20.11
N SER A 63 -0.54 -9.07 19.55
CA SER A 63 -0.86 -8.43 18.26
C SER A 63 -0.28 -9.20 17.07
N LYS A 64 0.71 -10.07 17.29
CA LYS A 64 1.30 -10.94 16.27
C LYS A 64 0.58 -12.29 16.14
N ALA A 65 -0.06 -12.74 17.21
CA ALA A 65 -0.75 -14.03 17.32
C ALA A 65 -2.06 -14.11 16.53
#